data_AF-A0A9P8M3R2-F1
#
_entry.id   AF-A0A9P8M3R2-F1
#
_cell.length_a   1.000
_cell.length_b   1.000
_cell.length_c   1.000
_cell.angle_alpha   90.00
_cell.angle_beta   90.00
_cell.angle_gamma   90.00
#
_symmetry.space_group_name_H-M   'P 1'
#
loop_
_entity.id
_entity.type
_entity.pdbx_description
1 polymer ?
#
loop_
_entity_poly.entity_id
_entity_poly.type
_entity_poly.pdbx_seq_one_letter_code
_entity_poly.pdbx_strand_id
1 'polypeptide(L)'
;MASSQSRLAELANAVAVHTQRIDSYLCDKALPLPSFAADSPVDLGLPPELEQSRLAVLEASQELNDLLQGPTDISFNHHLIKVTASCNQLVPLKLISQFDLANEIPAKGEITFGDLVAKIGVDCAALTRILRLGIAHRVVNEPRPGVITHSAVSKLIADDSRVADWLGANVDDMWPSAEKTVEALVKWPLATEPNQTGFSLASGTADSFYIELEKNPERARRFGGAMSFFTTGEGHAFHHVINGYAWSALGAATVVDVGGSHGDAAFAFARKFPHLQLVVQELPQVVASCKSSQV
;
A
#
# COMPACT_ATOMS: atom_id res chain seq x y z
N MET A 1 47.06 -13.86 -2.58
CA MET A 1 46.04 -12.79 -2.64
C MET A 1 44.69 -13.49 -2.64
N ALA A 2 43.94 -13.40 -1.54
CA ALA A 2 42.59 -13.97 -1.51
C ALA A 2 41.73 -13.21 -2.52
N SER A 3 41.16 -13.93 -3.48
CA SER A 3 40.20 -13.36 -4.42
C SER A 3 39.02 -12.84 -3.61
N SER A 4 38.86 -11.52 -3.48
CA SER A 4 37.65 -10.93 -2.92
C SER A 4 36.45 -11.43 -3.73
N GLN A 5 35.45 -11.98 -3.05
CA GLN A 5 34.20 -12.42 -3.67
C GLN A 5 33.58 -11.24 -4.44
N SER A 6 33.02 -11.48 -5.63
CA SER A 6 32.37 -10.41 -6.38
C SER A 6 31.05 -10.02 -5.72
N ARG A 7 30.62 -8.77 -5.86
CA ARG A 7 29.34 -8.30 -5.31
C ARG A 7 28.14 -9.14 -5.76
N LEU A 8 28.13 -9.59 -7.02
CA LEU A 8 27.09 -10.49 -7.55
C LEU A 8 27.03 -11.81 -6.78
N ALA A 9 28.19 -12.40 -6.47
CA ALA A 9 28.27 -13.64 -5.72
C ALA A 9 27.89 -13.45 -4.25
N GLU A 10 28.22 -12.30 -3.65
CA GLU A 10 27.78 -11.94 -2.29
C GLU A 10 26.25 -11.83 -2.22
N LEU A 11 25.63 -11.12 -3.16
CA LEU A 11 24.17 -10.91 -3.22
C LEU A 11 23.43 -12.24 -3.44
N ALA A 12 23.89 -13.06 -4.38
CA ALA A 12 23.31 -14.38 -4.63
C ALA A 12 23.38 -15.28 -3.38
N ASN A 13 24.50 -15.23 -2.66
CA ASN A 13 24.65 -15.96 -1.41
C ASN A 13 23.74 -15.42 -0.30
N ALA A 14 23.59 -14.09 -0.19
CA ALA A 14 22.67 -13.47 0.76
C ALA A 14 21.21 -13.91 0.51
N VAL A 15 20.76 -13.88 -0.74
CA VAL A 15 19.43 -14.38 -1.13
C VAL A 15 19.25 -15.83 -0.70
N ALA A 16 20.19 -16.72 -1.06
CA ALA A 16 20.10 -18.14 -0.71
C ALA A 16 20.03 -18.38 0.81
N VAL A 17 20.94 -17.77 1.58
CA VAL A 17 21.03 -17.97 3.03
C VAL A 17 19.79 -17.44 3.73
N HIS A 18 19.37 -16.21 3.45
CA HIS A 18 18.25 -15.62 4.16
C HIS A 18 16.90 -16.22 3.74
N THR A 19 16.71 -16.59 2.46
CA THR A 19 15.52 -17.33 2.03
C THR A 19 15.45 -18.69 2.71
N GLN A 20 16.55 -19.43 2.83
CA GLN A 20 16.56 -20.72 3.51
C GLN A 20 16.16 -20.61 4.99
N ARG A 21 16.59 -19.54 5.68
CA ARG A 21 16.20 -19.28 7.07
C ARG A 21 14.69 -19.08 7.21
N ILE A 22 14.10 -18.29 6.31
CA ILE A 22 12.66 -18.03 6.31
C ILE A 22 11.89 -19.31 5.98
N ASP A 23 12.29 -20.02 4.92
CA ASP A 23 11.65 -21.26 4.47
C ASP A 23 11.68 -22.34 5.55
N SER A 24 12.84 -22.54 6.20
CA SER A 24 13.00 -23.50 7.30
C SER A 24 12.05 -23.16 8.46
N TYR A 25 11.95 -21.88 8.84
CA TYR A 25 11.03 -21.47 9.91
C TYR A 25 9.57 -21.73 9.56
N LEU A 26 9.14 -21.38 8.34
CA LEU A 26 7.77 -21.63 7.90
C LEU A 26 7.45 -23.13 7.90
N CYS A 27 8.38 -23.97 7.41
CA CYS A 27 8.24 -25.41 7.42
C CYS A 27 8.20 -25.99 8.84
N ASP A 28 9.15 -25.61 9.70
CA ASP A 28 9.26 -26.10 11.09
C ASP A 28 8.03 -25.74 11.93
N LYS A 29 7.39 -24.60 11.62
CA LYS A 29 6.15 -24.15 12.27
C LYS A 29 4.88 -24.58 11.55
N ALA A 30 5.00 -25.31 10.44
CA ALA A 30 3.89 -25.70 9.57
C ALA A 30 3.00 -24.50 9.17
N LEU A 31 3.63 -23.35 8.91
CA LEU A 31 2.96 -22.14 8.46
C LEU A 31 2.72 -22.17 6.95
N PRO A 32 1.67 -21.52 6.43
CA PRO A 32 1.43 -21.41 4.99
C PRO A 32 2.61 -20.76 4.28
N LEU A 33 2.97 -21.29 3.09
CA LEU A 33 4.00 -20.70 2.25
C LEU A 33 3.40 -19.59 1.37
N PRO A 34 4.13 -18.47 1.15
CA PRO A 34 3.69 -17.43 0.24
C PRO A 34 3.59 -17.96 -1.19
N SER A 35 2.55 -17.52 -1.91
CA SER A 35 2.37 -17.82 -3.33
C SER A 35 1.63 -16.68 -4.04
N PHE A 36 1.40 -16.83 -5.35
CA PHE A 36 0.53 -15.89 -6.09
C PHE A 36 -0.95 -16.29 -6.04
N ALA A 37 -1.29 -17.43 -5.46
CA ALA A 37 -2.65 -17.92 -5.37
C ALA A 37 -3.46 -17.16 -4.30
N ALA A 38 -4.78 -17.21 -4.43
CA ALA A 38 -5.71 -16.48 -3.59
C ALA A 38 -5.61 -16.85 -2.10
N ASP A 39 -5.15 -18.06 -1.78
CA ASP A 39 -4.98 -18.57 -0.42
C ASP A 39 -3.60 -18.25 0.21
N SER A 40 -2.76 -17.46 -0.47
CA SER A 40 -1.48 -17.03 0.08
C SER A 40 -1.68 -16.25 1.39
N PRO A 41 -0.83 -16.47 2.41
CA PRO A 41 -0.85 -15.66 3.62
C PRO A 41 -0.58 -14.18 3.30
N VAL A 42 -1.37 -13.28 3.89
CA VAL A 42 -1.17 -11.82 3.81
C VAL A 42 0.02 -11.37 4.67
N ASP A 43 0.19 -12.01 5.83
CA ASP A 43 1.31 -11.84 6.73
C ASP A 43 1.95 -13.21 7.00
N LEU A 44 3.28 -13.24 6.94
CA LEU A 44 4.08 -14.43 7.19
C LEU A 44 4.29 -14.70 8.69
N GLY A 45 3.94 -13.74 9.56
CA GLY A 45 4.06 -13.89 11.02
C GLY A 45 5.50 -14.13 11.46
N LEU A 46 6.46 -13.47 10.79
CA LEU A 46 7.89 -13.68 11.05
C LEU A 46 8.30 -13.00 12.36
N PRO A 47 9.13 -13.64 13.19
CA PRO A 47 9.76 -12.98 14.32
C PRO A 47 10.73 -11.88 13.84
N PRO A 48 11.05 -10.87 14.66
CA PRO A 48 11.85 -9.71 14.25
C PRO A 48 13.19 -10.05 13.56
N GLU A 49 13.87 -11.11 13.99
CA GLU A 49 15.13 -11.55 13.38
C GLU A 49 14.94 -12.09 11.94
N LEU A 50 13.83 -12.79 11.69
CA LEU A 50 13.50 -13.28 10.35
C LEU A 50 12.90 -12.19 9.47
N GLU A 51 12.28 -11.18 10.07
CA GLU A 51 11.85 -9.98 9.35
C GLU A 51 13.05 -9.21 8.78
N GLN A 52 14.14 -9.09 9.54
CA GLN A 52 15.42 -8.57 9.01
C GLN A 52 15.96 -9.43 7.87
N SER A 53 15.83 -10.76 7.96
CA SER A 53 16.21 -11.65 6.86
C SER A 53 15.34 -11.44 5.63
N ARG A 54 14.03 -11.20 5.79
CA ARG A 54 13.10 -10.90 4.70
C ARG A 54 13.50 -9.62 3.98
N LEU A 55 13.79 -8.55 4.72
CA LEU A 55 14.28 -7.28 4.16
C LEU A 55 15.60 -7.47 3.41
N ALA A 56 16.55 -8.21 3.98
CA ALA A 56 17.84 -8.49 3.34
C ALA A 56 17.68 -9.26 2.00
N VAL A 57 16.75 -10.23 1.92
CA VAL A 57 16.44 -10.93 0.66
C VAL A 57 15.88 -9.96 -0.38
N LEU A 58 14.93 -9.10 0.00
CA LEU A 58 14.30 -8.17 -0.91
C LEU A 58 15.30 -7.16 -1.49
N GLU A 59 16.11 -6.54 -0.62
CA GLU A 59 17.15 -5.60 -1.03
C GLU A 59 18.20 -6.28 -1.91
N ALA A 60 18.70 -7.45 -1.50
CA ALA A 60 19.72 -8.17 -2.26
C ALA A 60 19.19 -8.65 -3.62
N SER A 61 17.93 -9.09 -3.68
CA SER A 61 17.29 -9.51 -4.94
C SER A 61 17.11 -8.34 -5.90
N GLN A 62 16.71 -7.18 -5.39
CA GLN A 62 16.55 -5.97 -6.19
C GLN A 62 17.91 -5.45 -6.69
N GLU A 63 18.90 -5.33 -5.81
CA GLU A 63 20.26 -4.92 -6.19
C GLU A 63 20.87 -5.87 -7.22
N LEU A 64 20.71 -7.19 -7.03
CA LEU A 64 21.19 -8.18 -7.99
C LEU A 64 20.48 -8.04 -9.35
N ASN A 65 19.17 -7.81 -9.35
CA ASN A 65 18.41 -7.56 -10.58
C ASN A 65 18.93 -6.32 -11.32
N ASP A 66 19.17 -5.23 -10.59
CA ASP A 66 19.66 -3.98 -11.15
C ASP A 66 21.09 -4.14 -11.71
N LEU A 67 22.02 -4.70 -10.93
CA LEU A 67 23.40 -4.92 -11.37
C LEU A 67 23.51 -5.79 -12.63
N LEU A 68 22.66 -6.82 -12.76
CA LEU A 68 22.66 -7.72 -13.92
C LEU A 68 22.09 -7.08 -15.19
N GLN A 69 21.19 -6.11 -15.07
CA GLN A 69 20.72 -5.32 -16.21
C GLN A 69 21.82 -4.34 -16.66
N GLY A 70 22.59 -3.80 -15.72
CA GLY A 70 23.63 -2.82 -16.02
C GLY A 70 23.08 -1.43 -16.35
N PRO A 71 23.94 -0.41 -16.46
CA PRO A 71 23.53 0.99 -16.48
C PRO A 71 22.72 1.39 -17.73
N THR A 72 22.96 0.74 -18.87
CA THR A 72 22.22 1.01 -20.12
C THR A 72 20.79 0.51 -20.02
N ASP A 73 20.57 -0.72 -19.55
CA ASP A 73 19.22 -1.22 -19.32
C ASP A 73 18.56 -0.55 -18.11
N ILE A 74 19.29 -0.15 -17.07
CA ILE A 74 18.68 0.65 -15.99
C ILE A 74 18.22 2.03 -16.52
N SER A 75 19.04 2.72 -17.32
CA SER A 75 18.68 4.07 -17.79
C SER A 75 17.61 4.05 -18.88
N PHE A 76 17.70 3.12 -19.83
CA PHE A 76 16.76 3.02 -20.96
C PHE A 76 15.58 2.09 -20.65
N ASN A 77 15.86 0.86 -20.21
CA ASN A 77 14.82 -0.12 -19.92
C ASN A 77 14.15 0.11 -18.55
N HIS A 78 14.84 0.55 -17.49
CA HIS A 78 14.22 0.78 -16.17
C HIS A 78 13.60 2.18 -16.05
N HIS A 79 14.29 3.26 -16.42
CA HIS A 79 13.78 4.63 -16.20
C HIS A 79 12.86 5.16 -17.29
N LEU A 80 12.97 4.70 -18.55
CA LEU A 80 12.06 5.13 -19.61
C LEU A 80 10.99 4.08 -19.88
N ILE A 81 11.36 2.80 -20.07
CA ILE A 81 10.38 1.76 -20.40
C ILE A 81 9.68 1.21 -19.16
N LYS A 82 10.39 0.81 -18.09
CA LYS A 82 9.73 0.31 -16.88
C LYS A 82 9.00 1.42 -16.15
N VAL A 83 9.51 2.64 -15.98
CA VAL A 83 8.72 3.73 -15.34
C VAL A 83 7.48 4.06 -16.15
N THR A 84 7.57 4.18 -17.49
CA THR A 84 6.38 4.38 -18.33
C THR A 84 5.44 3.17 -18.26
N ALA A 85 5.97 1.95 -18.23
CA ALA A 85 5.20 0.75 -17.98
C ALA A 85 4.62 0.68 -16.56
N SER A 86 5.27 1.30 -15.57
CA SER A 86 4.81 1.40 -14.17
C SER A 86 3.67 2.41 -14.05
N CYS A 87 3.69 3.50 -14.83
CA CYS A 87 2.49 4.33 -14.99
C CYS A 87 1.34 3.52 -15.61
N ASN A 88 1.64 2.66 -16.59
CA ASN A 88 0.65 1.74 -17.16
C ASN A 88 0.20 0.63 -16.18
N GLN A 89 1.00 0.28 -15.17
CA GLN A 89 0.60 -0.67 -14.11
C GLN A 89 -0.56 -0.13 -13.26
N LEU A 90 -0.74 1.19 -13.20
CA LEU A 90 -1.87 1.80 -12.50
C LEU A 90 -3.18 1.68 -13.29
N VAL A 91 -3.14 1.40 -14.59
CA VAL A 91 -4.35 1.25 -15.44
C VAL A 91 -5.22 0.05 -15.02
N PRO A 92 -4.70 -1.20 -14.87
CA PRO A 92 -5.52 -2.30 -14.37
C PRO A 92 -6.03 -2.06 -12.95
N LEU A 93 -5.23 -1.41 -12.11
CA LEU A 93 -5.63 -1.03 -10.75
C LEU A 93 -6.78 -0.01 -10.74
N LYS A 94 -6.71 1.00 -11.63
CA LYS A 94 -7.79 1.96 -11.86
C LYS A 94 -9.06 1.26 -12.33
N LEU A 95 -8.94 0.33 -13.28
CA LEU A 95 -10.08 -0.43 -13.78
C LEU A 95 -10.73 -1.27 -12.67
N ILE A 96 -9.91 -1.95 -11.87
CA ILE A 96 -10.39 -2.74 -10.72
C ILE A 96 -11.11 -1.84 -9.71
N SER A 97 -10.53 -0.68 -9.36
CA SER A 97 -11.15 0.24 -8.41
C SER A 97 -12.42 0.88 -8.94
N GLN A 98 -12.47 1.25 -10.22
CA GLN A 98 -13.59 2.01 -10.78
C GLN A 98 -14.85 1.15 -10.98
N PHE A 99 -14.67 -0.13 -11.30
CA PHE A 99 -15.77 -1.08 -11.54
C PHE A 99 -15.92 -2.12 -10.42
N ASP A 100 -15.23 -1.92 -9.29
CA ASP A 100 -15.23 -2.84 -8.16
C ASP A 100 -14.95 -4.31 -8.55
N LEU A 101 -14.04 -4.51 -9.52
CA LEU A 101 -13.86 -5.83 -10.16
C LEU A 101 -13.38 -6.91 -9.21
N ALA A 102 -12.71 -6.54 -8.11
CA ALA A 102 -12.28 -7.50 -7.10
C ALA A 102 -13.48 -8.21 -6.47
N ASN A 103 -14.57 -7.49 -6.20
CA ASN A 103 -15.80 -8.05 -5.64
C ASN A 103 -16.65 -8.80 -6.68
N GLU A 104 -16.41 -8.55 -7.97
CA GLU A 104 -17.09 -9.26 -9.06
C GLU A 104 -16.51 -10.63 -9.37
N ILE A 105 -15.28 -10.89 -8.93
CA ILE A 105 -14.63 -12.20 -9.02
C ILE A 105 -15.13 -13.07 -7.84
N PRO A 106 -15.60 -14.31 -8.08
CA PRO A 106 -16.03 -15.18 -7.00
C PRO A 106 -14.89 -15.50 -6.02
N ALA A 107 -15.14 -15.33 -4.71
CA ALA A 107 -14.18 -15.66 -3.65
C ALA A 107 -13.65 -17.10 -3.72
N LYS A 108 -14.50 -18.03 -4.18
CA LYS A 108 -14.14 -19.40 -4.58
C LYS A 108 -14.81 -19.70 -5.91
N GLY A 109 -14.02 -19.90 -6.95
CA GLY A 109 -14.52 -20.18 -8.29
C GLY A 109 -13.85 -19.28 -9.32
N GLU A 110 -14.49 -19.17 -10.47
CA GLU A 110 -13.92 -18.55 -11.65
C GLU A 110 -14.99 -17.76 -12.38
N ILE A 111 -14.59 -16.76 -13.15
CA ILE A 111 -15.47 -15.92 -13.96
C ILE A 111 -14.86 -15.71 -15.34
N THR A 112 -15.66 -15.64 -16.40
CA THR A 112 -15.11 -15.35 -17.74
C THR A 112 -15.00 -13.85 -17.98
N PHE A 113 -14.15 -13.43 -18.93
CA PHE A 113 -14.17 -12.02 -19.37
C PHE A 113 -15.54 -11.60 -19.89
N GLY A 114 -16.27 -12.50 -20.56
CA GLY A 114 -17.61 -12.23 -21.07
C GLY A 114 -18.61 -11.94 -19.96
N ASP A 115 -18.56 -12.70 -18.87
CA ASP A 115 -19.42 -12.48 -17.70
C ASP A 115 -19.07 -11.17 -16.98
N LEU A 116 -17.78 -10.85 -16.83
CA LEU A 116 -17.35 -9.55 -16.30
C LEU A 116 -17.87 -8.40 -17.16
N VAL A 117 -17.74 -8.49 -18.49
CA VAL A 117 -18.28 -7.49 -19.43
C VAL A 117 -19.78 -7.31 -19.28
N ALA A 118 -20.53 -8.41 -19.16
CA ALA A 118 -21.98 -8.36 -18.99
C ALA A 118 -22.41 -7.61 -17.71
N LYS A 119 -21.56 -7.59 -16.68
CA LYS A 119 -21.81 -6.86 -15.43
C LYS A 119 -21.44 -5.38 -15.52
N ILE A 120 -20.29 -5.06 -16.12
CA ILE A 120 -19.69 -3.71 -16.03
C ILE A 120 -19.94 -2.83 -17.27
N GLY A 121 -20.34 -3.42 -18.40
CA GLY A 121 -20.76 -2.69 -19.59
C GLY A 121 -19.64 -2.04 -20.42
N VAL A 122 -18.46 -2.66 -20.50
CA VAL A 122 -17.31 -2.17 -21.30
C VAL A 122 -16.97 -3.10 -22.46
N ASP A 123 -16.15 -2.65 -23.41
CA ASP A 123 -15.68 -3.50 -24.51
C ASP A 123 -14.82 -4.69 -24.00
N CYS A 124 -15.14 -5.89 -24.49
CA CYS A 124 -14.48 -7.13 -24.07
C CYS A 124 -13.01 -7.16 -24.45
N ALA A 125 -12.63 -6.66 -25.63
CA ALA A 125 -11.24 -6.65 -26.05
C ALA A 125 -10.41 -5.68 -25.22
N ALA A 126 -10.96 -4.50 -24.90
CA ALA A 126 -10.35 -3.52 -24.01
C ALA A 126 -10.17 -4.06 -22.59
N LEU A 127 -11.22 -4.61 -21.98
CA LEU A 127 -11.17 -5.24 -20.65
C LEU A 127 -10.09 -6.33 -20.61
N THR A 128 -10.11 -7.24 -21.59
CA THR A 128 -9.17 -8.36 -21.68
C THR A 128 -7.73 -7.86 -21.75
N ARG A 129 -7.45 -6.83 -22.57
CA ARG A 129 -6.10 -6.27 -22.71
C ARG A 129 -5.60 -5.63 -21.41
N ILE A 130 -6.46 -4.86 -20.74
CA ILE A 130 -6.10 -4.20 -19.49
C ILE A 130 -5.88 -5.23 -18.38
N LEU A 131 -6.79 -6.19 -18.22
CA LEU A 131 -6.66 -7.22 -17.20
C LEU A 131 -5.46 -8.14 -17.45
N ARG A 132 -5.09 -8.44 -18.70
CA ARG A 132 -3.85 -9.17 -19.01
C ARG A 132 -2.57 -8.44 -18.61
N LEU A 133 -2.58 -7.10 -18.65
CA LEU A 133 -1.51 -6.34 -18.00
C LEU A 133 -1.53 -6.57 -16.49
N GLY A 134 -2.70 -6.51 -15.84
CA GLY A 134 -2.85 -6.86 -14.42
C GLY A 134 -2.37 -8.28 -14.08
N ILE A 135 -2.59 -9.27 -14.95
CA ILE A 135 -2.13 -10.66 -14.80
C ILE A 135 -0.60 -10.73 -14.85
N ALA A 136 0.03 -10.03 -15.79
CA ALA A 136 1.49 -9.97 -15.89
C ALA A 136 2.13 -9.38 -14.61
N HIS A 137 1.40 -8.48 -13.93
CA HIS A 137 1.78 -7.88 -12.65
C HIS A 137 1.16 -8.56 -11.42
N ARG A 138 0.61 -9.77 -11.58
CA ARG A 138 0.10 -10.63 -10.48
C ARG A 138 -1.09 -10.06 -9.70
N VAL A 139 -1.78 -9.06 -10.24
CA VAL A 139 -2.95 -8.42 -9.60
C VAL A 139 -4.19 -9.30 -9.67
N VAL A 140 -4.37 -10.04 -10.77
CA VAL A 140 -5.44 -11.02 -11.00
C VAL A 140 -4.83 -12.25 -11.69
N ASN A 141 -5.56 -13.36 -11.77
CA ASN A 141 -5.05 -14.61 -12.34
C ASN A 141 -5.93 -15.12 -13.50
N GLU A 142 -5.31 -15.52 -14.62
CA GLU A 142 -5.97 -16.20 -15.76
C GLU A 142 -5.46 -17.65 -15.82
N PRO A 143 -6.07 -18.61 -15.07
CA PRO A 143 -5.57 -19.99 -15.02
C PRO A 143 -5.67 -20.70 -16.38
N ARG A 144 -6.59 -20.24 -17.24
CA ARG A 144 -6.70 -20.67 -18.64
C ARG A 144 -7.30 -19.56 -19.49
N PRO A 145 -7.03 -19.54 -20.81
CA PRO A 145 -7.48 -18.47 -21.69
C PRO A 145 -8.97 -18.16 -21.54
N GLY A 146 -9.30 -16.91 -21.24
CA GLY A 146 -10.67 -16.42 -21.15
C GLY A 146 -11.31 -16.49 -19.75
N VAL A 147 -10.63 -17.09 -18.76
CA VAL A 147 -11.16 -17.34 -17.43
C VAL A 147 -10.30 -16.64 -16.38
N ILE A 148 -10.94 -15.95 -15.43
CA ILE A 148 -10.33 -15.17 -14.36
C ILE A 148 -10.64 -15.78 -13.01
N THR A 149 -9.64 -15.72 -12.12
CA THR A 149 -9.72 -16.07 -10.70
C THR A 149 -8.96 -15.03 -9.89
N HIS A 150 -9.16 -15.05 -8.57
CA HIS A 150 -8.34 -14.25 -7.68
C HIS A 150 -6.86 -14.67 -7.73
N SER A 151 -5.98 -13.67 -7.64
CA SER A 151 -4.63 -13.87 -7.10
C SER A 151 -4.64 -13.47 -5.62
N ALA A 152 -3.50 -13.61 -4.93
CA ALA A 152 -3.34 -13.08 -3.57
C ALA A 152 -3.72 -11.59 -3.47
N VAL A 153 -3.36 -10.79 -4.47
CA VAL A 153 -3.57 -9.33 -4.48
C VAL A 153 -5.04 -8.97 -4.67
N SER A 154 -5.71 -9.49 -5.71
CA SER A 154 -7.13 -9.18 -5.89
C SER A 154 -8.01 -9.74 -4.79
N LYS A 155 -7.62 -10.85 -4.16
CA LYS A 155 -8.31 -11.36 -2.98
C LYS A 155 -8.15 -10.41 -1.79
N LEU A 156 -6.94 -9.91 -1.53
CA LEU A 156 -6.70 -8.92 -0.48
C LEU A 156 -7.56 -7.65 -0.70
N ILE A 157 -7.67 -7.18 -1.94
CA ILE A 157 -8.52 -6.02 -2.27
C ILE A 157 -10.00 -6.31 -1.99
N ALA A 158 -10.49 -7.51 -2.31
CA ALA A 158 -11.89 -7.90 -2.06
C ALA A 158 -12.19 -8.13 -0.56
N ASP A 159 -11.23 -8.69 0.18
CA ASP A 159 -11.42 -9.06 1.59
C ASP A 159 -11.26 -7.85 2.56
N ASP A 160 -10.47 -6.83 2.20
CA ASP A 160 -10.24 -5.65 3.04
C ASP A 160 -10.61 -4.36 2.32
N SER A 161 -11.75 -3.78 2.71
CA SER A 161 -12.26 -2.53 2.14
C SER A 161 -11.29 -1.35 2.28
N ARG A 162 -10.39 -1.38 3.28
CA ARG A 162 -9.39 -0.30 3.46
C ARG A 162 -8.28 -0.38 2.42
N VAL A 163 -7.97 -1.59 1.94
CA VAL A 163 -7.05 -1.80 0.80
C VAL A 163 -7.70 -1.32 -0.49
N ALA A 164 -8.99 -1.64 -0.69
CA ALA A 164 -9.75 -1.11 -1.83
C ALA A 164 -9.85 0.43 -1.81
N ASP A 165 -10.08 1.01 -0.63
CA ASP A 165 -10.10 2.46 -0.42
C ASP A 165 -8.73 3.08 -0.69
N TRP A 166 -7.64 2.47 -0.21
CA TRP A 166 -6.26 2.87 -0.51
C TRP A 166 -5.96 2.83 -2.00
N LEU A 167 -6.35 1.76 -2.68
CA LEU A 167 -6.22 1.60 -4.12
C LEU A 167 -6.93 2.75 -4.84
N GLY A 168 -8.20 2.98 -4.52
CA GLY A 168 -9.02 4.01 -5.14
C GLY A 168 -8.46 5.42 -4.91
N ALA A 169 -8.06 5.76 -3.69
CA ALA A 169 -7.41 7.05 -3.40
C ALA A 169 -6.11 7.25 -4.21
N ASN A 170 -5.32 6.19 -4.41
CA ASN A 170 -4.09 6.28 -5.20
C ASN A 170 -4.37 6.52 -6.68
N VAL A 171 -5.33 5.80 -7.28
CA VAL A 171 -5.60 5.86 -8.72
C VAL A 171 -6.58 6.97 -9.12
N ASP A 172 -7.37 7.49 -8.19
CA ASP A 172 -8.30 8.62 -8.41
C ASP A 172 -7.67 9.97 -8.07
N ASP A 173 -6.86 10.03 -7.01
CA ASP A 173 -6.38 11.31 -6.46
C ASP A 173 -4.88 11.45 -6.61
N MET A 174 -4.09 10.50 -6.11
CA MET A 174 -2.63 10.66 -6.03
C MET A 174 -1.97 10.59 -7.40
N TRP A 175 -2.37 9.65 -8.25
CA TRP A 175 -1.76 9.44 -9.56
C TRP A 175 -1.94 10.64 -10.51
N PRO A 176 -3.16 11.19 -10.70
CA PRO A 176 -3.33 12.42 -11.47
C PRO A 176 -2.57 13.61 -10.87
N SER A 177 -2.50 13.69 -9.53
CA SER A 177 -1.76 14.75 -8.84
C SER A 177 -0.27 14.67 -9.12
N ALA A 178 0.30 13.46 -9.14
CA ALA A 178 1.71 13.22 -9.37
C ALA A 178 2.15 13.71 -10.76
N GLU A 179 1.31 13.49 -11.79
CA GLU A 179 1.54 13.99 -13.15
C GLU A 179 1.70 15.52 -13.17
N LYS A 180 0.93 16.22 -12.33
CA LYS A 180 0.89 17.69 -12.26
C LYS A 180 1.89 18.32 -11.30
N THR A 181 2.70 17.53 -10.59
CA THR A 181 3.65 18.06 -9.59
C THR A 181 4.67 19.03 -10.19
N VAL A 182 5.24 18.71 -11.35
CA VAL A 182 6.23 19.59 -12.01
C VAL A 182 5.56 20.86 -12.53
N GLU A 183 4.36 20.76 -13.12
CA GLU A 183 3.58 21.92 -13.55
C GLU A 183 3.23 22.85 -12.36
N ALA A 184 2.87 22.26 -11.22
CA ALA A 184 2.60 23.00 -9.98
C ALA A 184 3.84 23.73 -9.48
N LEU A 185 5.02 23.08 -9.51
CA LEU A 185 6.28 23.72 -9.12
C LEU A 185 6.64 24.88 -10.05
N VAL A 186 6.39 24.76 -11.36
CA VAL A 186 6.60 25.87 -12.31
C VAL A 186 5.64 27.03 -12.02
N LYS A 187 4.37 26.73 -11.76
CA LYS A 187 3.34 27.74 -11.46
C LYS A 187 3.56 28.42 -10.11
N TRP A 188 4.01 27.66 -9.11
CA TRP A 188 4.24 28.11 -7.74
C TRP A 188 5.63 27.66 -7.25
N PRO A 189 6.71 28.38 -7.64
CA PRO A 189 8.08 27.97 -7.33
C PRO A 189 8.40 27.87 -5.84
N LEU A 190 7.69 28.62 -5.00
CA LEU A 190 7.87 28.60 -3.55
C LEU A 190 6.88 27.69 -2.80
N ALA A 191 5.80 27.26 -3.45
CA ALA A 191 4.75 26.40 -2.91
C ALA A 191 4.38 26.70 -1.44
N THR A 192 4.10 27.98 -1.12
CA THR A 192 3.93 28.43 0.27
C THR A 192 2.54 28.17 0.85
N GLU A 193 1.57 27.77 0.01
CA GLU A 193 0.19 27.55 0.41
C GLU A 193 -0.24 26.09 0.16
N PRO A 194 -1.09 25.49 1.03
CA PRO A 194 -1.53 24.10 0.89
C PRO A 194 -2.29 23.76 -0.41
N ASN A 195 -2.78 24.77 -1.14
CA ASN A 195 -3.46 24.62 -2.43
C ASN A 195 -2.52 24.83 -3.64
N GLN A 196 -1.22 25.03 -3.41
CA GLN A 196 -0.21 25.18 -4.47
C GLN A 196 0.43 23.83 -4.82
N THR A 197 -0.39 22.87 -5.23
CA THR A 197 0.03 21.46 -5.40
C THR A 197 -0.37 20.90 -6.76
N GLY A 198 0.25 19.78 -7.14
CA GLY A 198 -0.17 18.99 -8.31
C GLY A 198 -1.63 18.52 -8.19
N PHE A 199 -2.10 18.23 -6.97
CA PHE A 199 -3.50 17.87 -6.73
C PHE A 199 -4.47 18.98 -7.10
N SER A 200 -4.20 20.22 -6.70
CA SER A 200 -5.09 21.34 -6.99
C SER A 200 -5.16 21.58 -8.51
N LEU A 201 -4.06 21.38 -9.24
CA LEU A 201 -4.07 21.42 -10.71
C LEU A 201 -4.85 20.25 -11.33
N ALA A 202 -4.60 19.02 -10.88
CA ALA A 202 -5.25 17.82 -11.42
C ALA A 202 -6.76 17.80 -11.16
N SER A 203 -7.20 18.29 -9.99
CA SER A 203 -8.60 18.41 -9.62
C SER A 203 -9.26 19.70 -10.14
N GLY A 204 -8.50 20.61 -10.77
CA GLY A 204 -9.02 21.89 -11.26
C GLY A 204 -9.60 22.79 -10.17
N THR A 205 -9.06 22.72 -8.95
CA THR A 205 -9.60 23.41 -7.77
C THR A 205 -8.67 24.51 -7.26
N ALA A 206 -9.26 25.50 -6.59
CA ALA A 206 -8.53 26.51 -5.82
C ALA A 206 -8.35 26.11 -4.35
N ASP A 207 -8.99 25.03 -3.91
CA ASP A 207 -8.92 24.57 -2.53
C ASP A 207 -7.73 23.65 -2.27
N SER A 208 -7.41 23.49 -0.99
CA SER A 208 -6.42 22.51 -0.53
C SER A 208 -7.01 21.09 -0.57
N PHE A 209 -6.13 20.09 -0.48
CA PHE A 209 -6.49 18.67 -0.59
C PHE A 209 -7.71 18.28 0.24
N TYR A 210 -7.67 18.50 1.56
CA TYR A 210 -8.73 18.08 2.46
C TYR A 210 -10.05 18.82 2.24
N ILE A 211 -9.98 20.14 1.97
CA ILE A 211 -11.18 20.95 1.69
C ILE A 211 -11.87 20.44 0.42
N GLU A 212 -11.10 20.08 -0.60
CA GLU A 212 -11.67 19.53 -1.83
C GLU A 212 -12.30 18.14 -1.60
N LEU A 213 -11.69 17.29 -0.77
CA LEU A 213 -12.27 15.99 -0.42
C LEU A 213 -13.61 16.13 0.32
N GLU A 214 -13.71 17.07 1.27
CA GLU A 214 -14.91 17.28 2.09
C GLU A 214 -16.15 17.63 1.24
N LYS A 215 -15.98 18.17 0.03
CA LYS A 215 -17.08 18.44 -0.91
C LYS A 215 -17.76 17.17 -1.43
N ASN A 216 -17.08 16.02 -1.35
CA ASN A 216 -17.61 14.74 -1.80
C ASN A 216 -17.51 13.69 -0.65
N PRO A 217 -18.62 13.39 0.04
CA PRO A 217 -18.63 12.47 1.16
C PRO A 217 -18.02 11.09 0.87
N GLU A 218 -18.24 10.53 -0.32
CA GLU A 218 -17.65 9.23 -0.69
C GLU A 218 -16.14 9.31 -0.92
N ARG A 219 -15.66 10.40 -1.53
CA ARG A 219 -14.22 10.63 -1.72
C ARG A 219 -13.52 10.82 -0.37
N ALA A 220 -14.13 11.57 0.54
CA ALA A 220 -13.66 11.73 1.92
C ALA A 220 -13.67 10.42 2.70
N ARG A 221 -14.76 9.63 2.62
CA ARG A 221 -14.87 8.30 3.24
C ARG A 221 -13.76 7.37 2.76
N ARG A 222 -13.56 7.31 1.43
CA ARG A 222 -12.50 6.50 0.80
C ARG A 222 -11.13 6.93 1.27
N PHE A 223 -10.83 8.23 1.28
CA PHE A 223 -9.54 8.70 1.77
C PHE A 223 -9.33 8.38 3.26
N GLY A 224 -10.38 8.47 4.08
CA GLY A 224 -10.34 8.03 5.47
C GLY A 224 -10.00 6.53 5.62
N GLY A 225 -10.65 5.67 4.83
CA GLY A 225 -10.35 4.23 4.79
C GLY A 225 -8.91 3.95 4.32
N ALA A 226 -8.44 4.67 3.30
CA ALA A 226 -7.07 4.62 2.81
C ALA A 226 -6.05 4.96 3.92
N MET A 227 -6.26 6.08 4.63
CA MET A 227 -5.39 6.48 5.74
C MET A 227 -5.41 5.47 6.89
N SER A 228 -6.56 4.84 7.16
CA SER A 228 -6.63 3.76 8.14
C SER A 228 -5.76 2.56 7.73
N PHE A 229 -5.76 2.15 6.46
CA PHE A 229 -4.87 1.09 5.98
C PHE A 229 -3.39 1.49 6.11
N PHE A 230 -3.04 2.68 5.63
CA PHE A 230 -1.65 3.15 5.60
C PHE A 230 -1.02 3.26 6.99
N THR A 231 -1.77 3.78 7.96
CA THR A 231 -1.27 4.04 9.32
C THR A 231 -1.32 2.83 10.25
N THR A 232 -1.96 1.72 9.84
CA THR A 232 -2.07 0.50 10.67
C THR A 232 -1.07 -0.60 10.29
N GLY A 233 -0.29 -0.42 9.23
CA GLY A 233 0.79 -1.35 8.87
C GLY A 233 1.94 -1.35 9.88
N GLU A 234 2.73 -2.43 9.92
CA GLU A 234 3.81 -2.64 10.89
C GLU A 234 4.83 -1.48 10.94
N GLY A 235 5.15 -0.87 9.79
CA GLY A 235 6.04 0.30 9.72
C GLY A 235 5.49 1.56 10.41
N HIS A 236 4.18 1.62 10.64
CA HIS A 236 3.49 2.73 11.32
C HIS A 236 2.83 2.30 12.63
N ALA A 237 3.08 1.06 13.08
CA ALA A 237 2.41 0.51 14.25
C ALA A 237 2.71 1.33 15.52
N PHE A 238 1.67 1.55 16.34
CA PHE A 238 1.77 2.38 17.54
C PHE A 238 2.81 1.90 18.55
N HIS A 239 3.18 0.61 18.53
CA HIS A 239 4.19 0.07 19.43
C HIS A 239 5.55 0.78 19.26
N HIS A 240 5.88 1.30 18.08
CA HIS A 240 7.10 2.09 17.85
C HIS A 240 7.13 3.34 18.73
N VAL A 241 6.04 4.09 18.80
CA VAL A 241 5.94 5.30 19.64
C VAL A 241 5.85 4.91 21.12
N ILE A 242 5.04 3.91 21.45
CA ILE A 242 4.80 3.44 22.81
C ILE A 242 6.05 2.85 23.49
N ASN A 243 6.95 2.26 22.69
CA ASN A 243 8.19 1.65 23.17
C ASN A 243 9.42 2.54 22.90
N GLY A 244 9.31 3.53 22.00
CA GLY A 244 10.42 4.36 21.54
C GLY A 244 10.80 5.51 22.47
N TYR A 245 10.00 5.78 23.50
CA TYR A 245 10.31 6.80 24.51
C TYR A 245 10.05 6.26 25.92
N ALA A 246 10.79 6.79 26.90
CA ALA A 246 10.69 6.42 28.31
C ALA A 246 9.45 7.05 28.98
N TRP A 247 8.25 6.79 28.45
CA TRP A 247 6.99 7.40 28.90
C TRP A 247 6.74 7.22 30.40
N SER A 248 7.12 6.08 30.98
CA SER A 248 6.98 5.82 32.42
C SER A 248 7.81 6.75 33.31
N ALA A 249 8.88 7.36 32.78
CA ALA A 249 9.68 8.32 33.53
C ALA A 249 8.97 9.66 33.75
N LEU A 250 7.88 9.92 33.03
CA LEU A 250 7.07 11.13 33.20
C LEU A 250 6.28 11.13 34.51
N GLY A 251 6.05 9.96 35.13
CA GLY A 251 5.16 9.85 36.29
C GLY A 251 3.73 10.29 35.93
N ALA A 252 3.03 10.92 36.87
CA ALA A 252 1.70 11.48 36.59
C ALA A 252 1.83 12.73 35.68
N ALA A 253 1.46 12.58 34.42
CA ALA A 253 1.56 13.62 33.41
C ALA A 253 0.37 13.62 32.46
N THR A 254 0.13 14.76 31.82
CA THR A 254 -0.85 14.89 30.73
C THR A 254 -0.14 14.83 29.38
N VAL A 255 -0.58 13.94 28.50
CA VAL A 255 -0.11 13.85 27.11
C VAL A 255 -1.23 14.34 26.20
N VAL A 256 -0.90 15.31 25.34
CA VAL A 256 -1.83 15.88 24.37
C VAL A 256 -1.48 15.34 22.98
N ASP A 257 -2.37 14.55 22.40
CA ASP A 257 -2.29 13.98 21.06
C ASP A 257 -2.94 14.96 20.06
N VAL A 258 -2.11 15.83 19.47
CA VAL A 258 -2.53 16.90 18.55
C VAL A 258 -2.70 16.33 17.15
N GLY A 259 -3.93 16.35 16.63
CA GLY A 259 -4.28 15.70 15.37
C GLY A 259 -4.48 14.18 15.51
N GLY A 260 -4.78 13.70 16.71
CA GLY A 260 -4.87 12.25 17.04
C GLY A 260 -6.07 11.51 16.44
N SER A 261 -6.83 12.16 15.55
CA SER A 261 -8.01 11.58 14.88
C SER A 261 -9.01 10.98 15.88
N HIS A 262 -9.34 9.69 15.74
CA HIS A 262 -10.28 8.97 16.60
C HIS A 262 -9.65 8.45 17.91
N GLY A 263 -8.38 8.77 18.18
CA GLY A 263 -7.69 8.47 19.44
C GLY A 263 -7.06 7.08 19.53
N ASP A 264 -6.82 6.39 18.41
CA ASP A 264 -6.23 5.05 18.41
C ASP A 264 -4.88 4.98 19.16
N ALA A 265 -4.03 5.99 18.96
CA ALA A 265 -2.77 6.14 19.68
C ALA A 265 -3.02 6.34 21.18
N ALA A 266 -3.91 7.26 21.56
CA ALA A 266 -4.28 7.49 22.95
C ALA A 266 -4.82 6.22 23.64
N PHE A 267 -5.67 5.44 22.97
CA PHE A 267 -6.14 4.16 23.54
C PHE A 267 -5.01 3.15 23.75
N ALA A 268 -4.06 3.08 22.82
CA ALA A 268 -2.90 2.23 22.96
C ALA A 268 -1.98 2.68 24.13
N PHE A 269 -1.84 3.99 24.33
CA PHE A 269 -1.17 4.56 25.49
C PHE A 269 -1.89 4.27 26.80
N ALA A 270 -3.20 4.47 26.88
CA ALA A 270 -4.00 4.23 28.09
C ALA A 270 -3.85 2.80 28.60
N ARG A 271 -3.82 1.82 27.69
CA ARG A 271 -3.63 0.40 28.01
C ARG A 271 -2.28 0.12 28.68
N LYS A 272 -1.21 0.81 28.30
CA LYS A 272 0.15 0.55 28.80
C LYS A 272 0.56 1.48 29.94
N PHE A 273 0.08 2.71 29.93
CA PHE A 273 0.46 3.78 30.86
C PHE A 273 -0.80 4.36 31.52
N PRO A 274 -1.49 3.60 32.39
CA PRO A 274 -2.76 4.03 32.99
C PRO A 274 -2.63 5.25 33.93
N HIS A 275 -1.41 5.67 34.24
CA HIS A 275 -1.11 6.85 35.04
C HIS A 275 -1.04 8.15 34.23
N LEU A 276 -1.03 8.08 32.89
CA LEU A 276 -1.04 9.25 32.03
C LEU A 276 -2.48 9.72 31.80
N GLN A 277 -2.69 11.03 31.90
CA GLN A 277 -3.91 11.67 31.44
C GLN A 277 -3.77 11.96 29.95
N LEU A 278 -4.67 11.45 29.13
CA LEU A 278 -4.58 11.61 27.67
C LEU A 278 -5.65 12.57 27.18
N VAL A 279 -5.26 13.52 26.34
CA VAL A 279 -6.14 14.48 25.69
C VAL A 279 -5.91 14.39 24.19
N VAL A 280 -6.92 13.99 23.43
CA VAL A 280 -6.87 14.01 21.96
C VAL A 280 -7.46 15.33 21.47
N GLN A 281 -6.70 16.06 20.66
CA GLN A 281 -7.17 17.28 20.01
C GLN A 281 -7.37 17.03 18.52
N GLU A 282 -8.53 17.40 18.00
CA GLU A 282 -8.80 17.38 16.57
C GLU A 282 -9.76 18.51 16.14
N LEU A 283 -9.92 18.70 14.83
CA LEU A 283 -10.92 19.57 14.23
C LEU A 283 -12.33 19.24 14.76
N PRO A 284 -13.20 20.26 14.96
CA PRO A 284 -14.51 20.09 15.57
C PRO A 284 -15.38 19.01 14.93
N GLN A 285 -15.31 18.86 13.60
CA GLN A 285 -16.08 17.87 12.86
C GLN A 285 -15.62 16.42 13.14
N VAL A 286 -14.32 16.18 13.32
CA VAL A 286 -13.79 14.84 13.65
C VAL A 286 -14.11 14.48 15.09
N VAL A 287 -14.05 15.46 16.00
CA VAL A 287 -14.50 15.28 17.39
C VAL A 287 -15.99 14.91 17.42
N ALA A 288 -16.82 15.56 16.59
CA ALA A 288 -18.25 15.28 16.51
C ALA A 288 -18.58 13.89 15.93
N SER A 289 -17.73 13.30 15.08
CA SER A 289 -17.92 11.96 14.54
C SER A 289 -17.46 10.83 15.47
N CYS A 290 -16.70 11.15 16.52
CA CYS A 290 -16.22 10.16 17.48
C CYS A 290 -17.35 9.64 18.38
N LYS A 291 -17.47 8.33 18.53
CA LYS A 291 -18.40 7.72 19.49
C LYS A 291 -17.82 7.85 20.90
N SER A 292 -18.63 8.32 21.85
CA SER A 292 -18.26 8.32 23.27
C SER A 292 -17.99 6.88 23.72
N SER A 293 -16.72 6.58 23.98
CA SER A 293 -16.28 5.28 24.47
C SER A 293 -15.55 5.50 25.79
N GLN A 294 -16.08 4.94 26.88
CA GLN A 294 -15.37 4.89 28.15
C GLN A 294 -14.40 3.71 28.10
N VAL A 295 -13.11 4.00 28.33
CA VAL A 295 -12.05 3.00 28.55
C VAL A 295 -11.65 3.03 30.01
#